data_AF-A0A838WI71-F1
#
_entry.id   AF-A0A838WI71-F1
#
_cell.length_a   1.000
_cell.length_b   1.000
_cell.length_c   1.000
_cell.angle_alpha   90.00
_cell.angle_beta   90.00
_cell.angle_gamma   90.00
#
_symmetry.space_group_name_H-M   'P 1'
#
loop_
_entity.id
_entity.type
_entity.pdbx_description
1 polymer ?
#
loop_
_entity_poly.entity_id
_entity_poly.type
_entity_poly.pdbx_seq_one_letter_code
_entity_poly.pdbx_strand_id
1 'polypeptide(L)'
;MIVVYCPDARLQPLVRSSLGTTFRSFAIYWKGVRVASCVASCVILVLEWLSSGSGQGGLHVLKQRPTSCPVVLVMRKDVENARALKDVVVEEVVWLEELKICLLPALEGARSRGGLDRLAAAIAGASCLPARLRTALALACEVKRPVRSVNELARLAGCHRGALWREWRNAAKPTPAFRLEVFLHCLLLYHAVVCRSAGSPWLNIARELGTHEQSLRRMAKPSVGYILAELVRESGLLPEYVHSRSMFADQPGEDATFSPPLRQNFACGAELNPLALMKAGSVATGVTRRIHHTLSRNR
;
A
#
# COMPACT_ATOMS: atom_id res chain seq x y z
N MET A 1 2.94 -3.06 -7.81
CA MET A 1 3.38 -4.30 -8.51
C MET A 1 2.84 -5.51 -7.76
N ILE A 2 2.25 -6.50 -8.43
CA ILE A 2 1.75 -7.73 -7.77
C ILE A 2 2.71 -8.89 -8.02
N VAL A 3 3.04 -9.62 -6.96
CA VAL A 3 3.88 -10.81 -7.00
C VAL A 3 3.01 -12.02 -6.71
N VAL A 4 3.08 -13.05 -7.55
CA VAL A 4 2.37 -14.31 -7.31
C VAL A 4 3.38 -15.41 -7.05
N TYR A 5 3.25 -16.08 -5.91
CA TYR A 5 3.90 -17.34 -5.63
C TYR A 5 2.93 -18.48 -5.94
N CYS A 6 3.26 -19.31 -6.92
CA CYS A 6 2.46 -20.47 -7.28
C CYS A 6 3.39 -21.63 -7.67
N PRO A 7 3.80 -22.47 -6.70
CA PRO A 7 4.71 -23.57 -6.96
C PRO A 7 4.07 -24.69 -7.80
N ASP A 8 2.74 -24.82 -7.76
CA ASP A 8 2.03 -25.79 -8.58
C ASP A 8 1.78 -25.24 -9.99
N ALA A 9 2.49 -25.81 -10.98
CA ALA A 9 2.36 -25.45 -12.39
C ALA A 9 0.92 -25.61 -12.93
N ARG A 10 0.12 -26.52 -12.37
CA ARG A 10 -1.26 -26.77 -12.79
C ARG A 10 -2.20 -25.61 -12.46
N LEU A 11 -1.91 -24.88 -11.39
CA LEU A 11 -2.73 -23.76 -10.93
C LEU A 11 -2.35 -22.42 -11.59
N GLN A 12 -1.16 -22.32 -12.19
CA GLN A 12 -0.69 -21.08 -12.81
C GLN A 12 -1.62 -20.51 -13.91
N PRO A 13 -2.17 -21.31 -14.85
CA PRO A 13 -3.08 -20.80 -15.87
C PRO A 13 -4.39 -20.24 -15.27
N LEU A 14 -4.91 -20.91 -14.25
CA LEU A 14 -6.13 -20.48 -13.55
C LEU A 14 -5.91 -19.14 -12.83
N VAL A 15 -4.78 -18.99 -12.15
CA VAL A 15 -4.42 -17.73 -11.46
C VAL A 15 -4.16 -16.61 -12.47
N ARG A 16 -3.45 -16.90 -13.57
CA ARG A 16 -3.21 -15.92 -14.66
C ARG A 16 -4.51 -15.40 -15.26
N SER A 17 -5.42 -16.31 -15.61
CA SER A 17 -6.71 -15.92 -16.17
C SER A 17 -7.55 -15.09 -15.20
N SER A 18 -7.44 -15.33 -13.89
CA SER A 18 -8.18 -14.60 -12.85
C SER A 18 -7.62 -13.19 -12.59
N LEU A 19 -6.32 -12.96 -12.83
CA LEU A 19 -5.69 -11.64 -12.63
C LEU A 19 -5.73 -10.74 -13.87
N GLY A 20 -5.98 -11.31 -15.05
CA GLY A 20 -5.96 -10.59 -16.32
C GLY A 20 -4.62 -9.88 -16.55
N THR A 21 -4.68 -8.60 -16.96
CA THR A 21 -3.50 -7.76 -17.25
C THR A 21 -2.91 -7.07 -16.00
N THR A 22 -3.54 -7.21 -14.84
CA THR A 22 -3.16 -6.53 -13.58
C THR A 22 -1.84 -7.05 -13.01
N PHE A 23 -1.39 -8.21 -13.49
CA PHE A 23 -0.30 -8.98 -12.95
C PHE A 23 1.07 -8.67 -13.60
N ARG A 24 2.16 -8.71 -12.81
CA ARG A 24 3.52 -8.38 -13.28
C ARG A 24 4.57 -9.48 -13.16
N SER A 25 4.54 -10.38 -12.17
CA SER A 25 5.65 -11.34 -11.98
C SER A 25 5.29 -12.63 -11.22
N PHE A 26 5.66 -13.79 -11.78
CA PHE A 26 5.46 -15.11 -11.17
C PHE A 26 6.78 -15.53 -10.54
N ALA A 27 6.74 -15.88 -9.26
CA ALA A 27 7.85 -16.53 -8.60
C ALA A 27 7.46 -17.98 -8.33
N ILE A 28 8.26 -18.90 -8.82
CA ILE A 28 8.17 -20.33 -8.49
C ILE A 28 9.01 -20.68 -7.24
N TYR A 29 9.90 -19.77 -6.82
CA TYR A 29 10.76 -19.94 -5.66
C TYR A 29 10.52 -18.85 -4.62
N TRP A 30 10.45 -19.27 -3.35
CA TRP A 30 10.19 -18.38 -2.22
C TRP A 30 11.24 -17.26 -2.05
N LYS A 31 12.51 -17.54 -2.36
CA LYS A 31 13.58 -16.53 -2.32
C LYS A 31 13.28 -15.34 -3.25
N GLY A 32 12.71 -15.61 -4.42
CA GLY A 32 12.29 -14.58 -5.37
C GLY A 32 11.11 -13.75 -4.85
N VAL A 33 10.15 -14.40 -4.18
CA VAL A 33 9.01 -13.74 -3.53
C VAL A 33 9.50 -12.76 -2.47
N ARG A 34 10.45 -13.16 -1.61
CA ARG A 34 10.98 -12.29 -0.54
C ARG A 34 11.64 -11.02 -1.07
N VAL A 35 12.38 -11.12 -2.16
CA VAL A 35 13.04 -9.94 -2.77
C VAL A 35 11.99 -9.06 -3.43
N ALA A 36 11.08 -9.66 -4.21
CA ALA A 36 10.05 -8.92 -4.92
C ALA A 36 9.01 -8.29 -3.98
N SER A 37 8.74 -8.89 -2.82
CA SER A 37 7.78 -8.38 -1.82
C SER A 37 8.18 -7.03 -1.24
N CYS A 38 9.48 -6.68 -1.24
CA CYS A 38 9.95 -5.40 -0.73
C CYS A 38 9.46 -4.21 -1.55
N VAL A 39 9.13 -4.43 -2.83
CA VAL A 39 8.64 -3.40 -3.76
C VAL A 39 7.27 -3.76 -4.35
N ALA A 40 6.63 -4.80 -3.81
CA ALA A 40 5.31 -5.22 -4.21
C ALA A 40 4.23 -4.39 -3.48
N SER A 41 3.14 -4.11 -4.19
CA SER A 41 1.93 -3.54 -3.61
C SER A 41 1.04 -4.61 -2.98
N CYS A 42 1.17 -5.86 -3.39
CA CYS A 42 0.55 -7.04 -2.78
C CYS A 42 1.28 -8.33 -3.23
N VAL A 43 1.26 -9.34 -2.37
CA VAL A 43 1.73 -10.71 -2.65
C VAL A 43 0.54 -11.66 -2.64
N ILE A 44 0.43 -12.52 -3.65
CA ILE A 44 -0.54 -13.60 -3.71
C ILE A 44 0.20 -14.91 -3.53
N LEU A 45 -0.22 -15.71 -2.56
CA LEU A 45 0.37 -17.02 -2.26
C LEU A 45 -0.65 -18.09 -2.61
N VAL A 46 -0.33 -18.90 -3.61
CA VAL A 46 -1.20 -19.98 -4.08
C VAL A 46 -0.65 -21.29 -3.56
N LEU A 47 -1.26 -21.78 -2.48
CA LEU A 47 -0.87 -22.99 -1.77
C LEU A 47 -2.11 -23.89 -1.67
N GLU A 48 -2.21 -24.92 -2.51
CA GLU A 48 -3.35 -25.84 -2.48
C GLU A 48 -3.53 -26.44 -1.07
N TRP A 49 -2.42 -26.81 -0.44
CA TRP A 49 -2.35 -27.41 0.88
C TRP A 49 -1.26 -26.74 1.72
N LEU A 50 -1.64 -26.24 2.90
CA LEU A 50 -0.71 -25.59 3.83
C LEU A 50 0.21 -26.60 4.54
N SER A 51 -0.25 -27.85 4.66
CA SER A 51 0.40 -28.91 5.44
C SER A 51 1.44 -29.73 4.66
N SER A 52 1.34 -29.81 3.32
CA SER A 52 2.11 -30.77 2.53
C SER A 52 3.32 -30.19 1.78
N GLY A 53 4.51 -30.67 2.16
CA GLY A 53 5.61 -31.08 1.27
C GLY A 53 6.44 -30.00 0.56
N SER A 54 5.85 -29.20 -0.32
CA SER A 54 6.60 -28.22 -1.13
C SER A 54 6.50 -26.78 -0.60
N GLY A 55 5.56 -26.55 0.33
CA GLY A 55 5.25 -25.25 0.94
C GLY A 55 5.52 -25.13 2.45
N GLN A 56 6.05 -26.16 3.12
CA GLN A 56 6.35 -26.11 4.56
C GLN A 56 7.37 -25.01 4.93
N GLY A 57 8.28 -24.67 4.00
CA GLY A 57 9.11 -23.47 4.12
C GLY A 57 8.35 -22.15 3.92
N GLY A 58 7.26 -22.15 3.16
CA GLY A 58 6.44 -20.95 2.90
C GLY A 58 5.59 -20.54 4.10
N LEU A 59 4.91 -21.49 4.77
CA LEU A 59 4.09 -21.21 5.95
C LEU A 59 4.93 -20.74 7.14
N HIS A 60 6.05 -21.42 7.38
CA HIS A 60 6.99 -21.03 8.44
C HIS A 60 7.60 -19.65 8.17
N VAL A 61 7.91 -19.32 6.91
CA VAL A 61 8.44 -17.99 6.58
C VAL A 61 7.38 -16.89 6.54
N LEU A 62 6.11 -17.24 6.28
CA LEU A 62 4.97 -16.33 6.51
C LEU A 62 4.81 -15.99 8.00
N LYS A 63 4.88 -17.00 8.87
CA LYS A 63 4.80 -16.80 10.32
C LYS A 63 5.99 -16.01 10.90
N GLN A 64 7.14 -16.04 10.23
CA GLN A 64 8.39 -15.43 10.73
C GLN A 64 8.65 -14.00 10.27
N ARG A 65 7.76 -13.36 9.51
CA ARG A 65 7.95 -11.96 9.10
C ARG A 65 6.69 -11.12 9.25
N PRO A 66 6.79 -9.89 9.74
CA PRO A 66 5.89 -8.84 9.31
C PRO A 66 6.22 -8.57 7.84
N THR A 67 5.41 -9.09 6.92
CA THR A 67 5.52 -8.70 5.51
C THR A 67 5.12 -7.24 5.40
N SER A 68 6.03 -6.39 4.93
CA SER A 68 5.75 -4.98 4.62
C SER A 68 4.80 -4.81 3.43
N CYS A 69 4.15 -5.89 2.99
CA CYS A 69 3.30 -6.00 1.82
C CYS A 69 2.12 -6.93 2.16
N PRO A 70 0.88 -6.55 1.82
CA PRO A 70 -0.28 -7.36 2.14
C PRO A 70 -0.27 -8.65 1.34
N VAL A 71 -0.77 -9.71 1.97
CA VAL A 71 -0.77 -11.08 1.49
C VAL A 71 -2.20 -11.55 1.29
N VAL A 72 -2.50 -11.98 0.07
CA VAL A 72 -3.70 -12.78 -0.24
C VAL A 72 -3.28 -14.23 -0.31
N LEU A 73 -3.86 -15.06 0.55
CA LEU A 73 -3.62 -16.50 0.55
C LEU A 73 -4.73 -17.21 -0.23
N VAL A 74 -4.33 -17.95 -1.25
CA VAL A 74 -5.19 -18.78 -2.08
C VAL A 74 -4.95 -20.24 -1.72
N MET A 75 -6.00 -20.95 -1.31
CA MET A 75 -5.90 -22.35 -0.88
C MET A 75 -7.18 -23.14 -1.12
N ARG A 76 -7.10 -24.47 -1.04
CA ARG A 76 -8.27 -25.33 -1.16
C ARG A 76 -9.17 -25.20 0.07
N LYS A 77 -10.48 -25.22 -0.14
CA LYS A 77 -11.45 -25.23 0.96
C LYS A 77 -11.45 -26.59 1.66
N ASP A 78 -10.68 -26.67 2.75
CA ASP A 78 -10.50 -27.89 3.54
C ASP A 78 -10.30 -27.60 5.03
N VAL A 79 -10.74 -28.53 5.90
CA VAL A 79 -10.66 -28.41 7.36
C VAL A 79 -9.21 -28.38 7.85
N GLU A 80 -8.30 -29.12 7.22
CA GLU A 80 -6.89 -29.13 7.59
C GLU A 80 -6.22 -27.78 7.29
N ASN A 81 -6.53 -27.20 6.12
CA ASN A 81 -6.04 -25.86 5.79
C ASN A 81 -6.63 -24.81 6.74
N ALA A 82 -7.92 -24.92 7.10
CA ALA A 82 -8.55 -24.02 8.07
C ALA A 82 -7.89 -24.10 9.46
N ARG A 83 -7.48 -25.30 9.90
CA ARG A 83 -6.71 -25.47 11.14
C ARG A 83 -5.31 -24.86 11.04
N ALA A 84 -4.62 -25.05 9.91
CA ALA A 84 -3.27 -24.53 9.69
C ALA A 84 -3.20 -22.99 9.64
N LEU A 85 -4.32 -22.33 9.30
CA LEU A 85 -4.46 -20.87 9.28
C LEU A 85 -4.40 -20.21 10.67
N LYS A 86 -4.61 -20.95 11.76
CA LYS A 86 -4.83 -20.38 13.10
C LYS A 86 -3.75 -19.39 13.56
N ASP A 87 -2.50 -19.60 13.15
CA ASP A 87 -1.38 -18.71 13.49
C ASP A 87 -0.74 -18.03 12.27
N VAL A 88 -1.47 -17.92 11.15
CA VAL A 88 -1.00 -17.24 9.95
C VAL A 88 -1.72 -15.90 9.83
N VAL A 89 -0.96 -14.81 9.86
CA VAL A 89 -1.49 -13.46 9.63
C VAL A 89 -1.45 -13.19 8.13
N VAL A 90 -2.64 -13.17 7.52
CA VAL A 90 -2.87 -12.78 6.13
C VAL A 90 -4.08 -11.84 6.09
N GLU A 91 -4.07 -10.88 5.18
CA GLU A 91 -5.14 -9.88 5.10
C GLU A 91 -6.42 -10.44 4.50
N GLU A 92 -6.30 -11.36 3.53
CA GLU A 92 -7.45 -12.01 2.90
C GLU A 92 -7.13 -13.47 2.53
N VAL A 93 -8.15 -14.33 2.60
CA VAL A 93 -8.10 -15.73 2.18
C VAL A 93 -9.10 -15.96 1.06
N VAL A 94 -8.66 -16.59 -0.03
CA VAL A 94 -9.47 -16.93 -1.20
C VAL A 94 -9.44 -18.43 -1.43
N TRP A 95 -10.61 -19.02 -1.60
CA TRP A 95 -10.72 -20.44 -1.94
C TRP A 95 -10.37 -20.66 -3.41
N LEU A 96 -9.63 -21.72 -3.71
CA LEU A 96 -9.25 -22.08 -5.09
C LEU A 96 -10.49 -22.25 -5.99
N GLU A 97 -11.57 -22.78 -5.43
CA GLU A 97 -12.85 -22.99 -6.10
C GLU A 97 -13.52 -21.67 -6.51
N GLU A 98 -13.25 -20.59 -5.78
CA GLU A 98 -13.86 -19.27 -5.95
C GLU A 98 -12.91 -18.25 -6.59
N LEU A 99 -11.71 -18.69 -6.99
CA LEU A 99 -10.59 -17.83 -7.40
C LEU A 99 -10.99 -16.80 -8.45
N LYS A 100 -11.71 -17.23 -9.50
CA LYS A 100 -12.07 -16.36 -10.64
C LYS A 100 -12.92 -15.17 -10.24
N ILE A 101 -13.74 -15.33 -9.19
CA ILE A 101 -14.71 -14.33 -8.77
C ILE A 101 -14.14 -13.49 -7.62
N CYS A 102 -13.45 -14.14 -6.68
CA CYS A 102 -13.08 -13.55 -5.41
C CYS A 102 -11.64 -12.99 -5.37
N LEU A 103 -10.75 -13.38 -6.31
CA LEU A 103 -9.33 -13.00 -6.22
C LEU A 103 -9.11 -11.48 -6.36
N LEU A 104 -9.75 -10.82 -7.31
CA LEU A 104 -9.59 -9.37 -7.50
C LEU A 104 -10.19 -8.57 -6.33
N PRO A 105 -11.42 -8.84 -5.86
CA PRO A 105 -11.95 -8.22 -4.64
C PRO A 105 -11.06 -8.44 -3.41
N ALA A 106 -10.54 -9.65 -3.21
CA ALA A 106 -9.64 -9.95 -2.09
C ALA A 106 -8.29 -9.23 -2.22
N LEU A 107 -7.75 -9.10 -3.44
CA LEU A 107 -6.56 -8.31 -3.70
C LEU A 107 -6.76 -6.83 -3.36
N GLU A 108 -7.90 -6.25 -3.71
CA GLU A 108 -8.26 -4.89 -3.35
C GLU A 108 -8.47 -4.74 -1.84
N GLY A 109 -9.15 -5.70 -1.20
CA GLY A 109 -9.34 -5.82 0.24
C GLY A 109 -8.03 -5.90 1.02
N ALA A 110 -7.10 -6.74 0.58
CA ALA A 110 -5.80 -6.91 1.22
C ALA A 110 -4.95 -5.64 1.09
N ARG A 111 -4.93 -5.02 -0.10
CA ARG A 111 -4.22 -3.75 -0.34
C ARG A 111 -4.75 -2.60 0.50
N SER A 112 -6.04 -2.62 0.76
CA SER A 112 -6.72 -1.60 1.53
C SER A 112 -6.58 -1.79 3.04
N ARG A 113 -6.66 -3.01 3.58
CA ARG A 113 -6.48 -3.23 5.02
C ARG A 113 -5.01 -3.12 5.43
N GLY A 114 -4.14 -3.84 4.73
CA GLY A 114 -2.70 -3.87 5.07
C GLY A 114 -2.00 -2.53 4.84
N GLY A 115 -2.59 -1.58 4.10
CA GLY A 115 -2.02 -0.23 3.99
C GLY A 115 -2.08 0.56 5.28
N LEU A 116 -3.19 0.48 6.04
CA LEU A 116 -3.33 1.17 7.32
C LEU A 116 -2.49 0.52 8.42
N ASP A 117 -2.46 -0.80 8.48
CA ASP A 117 -1.64 -1.51 9.47
C ASP A 117 -0.14 -1.21 9.28
N ARG A 118 0.32 -1.14 8.03
CA ARG A 118 1.71 -0.74 7.72
C ARG A 118 1.97 0.71 8.06
N LEU A 119 1.01 1.60 7.80
CA LEU A 119 1.13 2.99 8.18
C LEU A 119 1.19 3.12 9.71
N ALA A 120 0.35 2.38 10.44
CA ALA A 120 0.35 2.32 11.90
C ALA A 120 1.72 1.85 12.44
N ALA A 121 2.24 0.74 11.90
CA ALA A 121 3.53 0.18 12.28
C ALA A 121 4.69 1.13 11.97
N ALA A 122 4.68 1.78 10.79
CA ALA A 122 5.68 2.76 10.40
C ALA A 122 5.66 3.98 11.33
N ILE A 123 4.48 4.48 11.68
CA ILE A 123 4.31 5.57 12.65
C ILE A 123 4.82 5.12 14.03
N ALA A 124 4.41 3.95 14.52
CA ALA A 124 4.85 3.41 15.80
C ALA A 124 6.38 3.25 15.90
N GLY A 125 7.04 2.94 14.78
CA GLY A 125 8.50 2.86 14.66
C GLY A 125 9.23 4.20 14.52
N ALA A 126 8.54 5.31 14.23
CA ALA A 126 9.16 6.61 13.99
C ALA A 126 9.65 7.27 15.29
N SER A 127 10.92 7.06 15.64
CA SER A 127 11.56 7.60 16.86
C SER A 127 11.63 9.13 16.90
N CYS A 128 11.59 9.79 15.74
CA CYS A 128 11.58 11.25 15.63
C CYS A 128 10.23 11.88 16.06
N LEU A 129 9.19 11.08 16.29
CA LEU A 129 7.92 11.54 16.84
C LEU A 129 7.90 11.49 18.37
N PRO A 130 7.34 12.51 19.04
CA PRO A 130 6.97 12.42 20.45
C PRO A 130 6.10 11.19 20.72
N ALA A 131 6.39 10.45 21.79
CA ALA A 131 5.77 9.15 22.07
C ALA A 131 4.23 9.19 22.08
N ARG A 132 3.64 10.26 22.61
CA ARG A 132 2.19 10.44 22.67
C ARG A 132 1.60 10.70 21.29
N LEU A 133 2.15 11.65 20.53
CA LEU A 133 1.75 11.87 19.14
C LEU A 133 1.88 10.61 18.28
N ARG A 134 2.99 9.88 18.43
CA ARG A 134 3.24 8.61 17.75
C ARG A 134 2.14 7.59 18.03
N THR A 135 1.81 7.40 19.31
CA THR A 135 0.74 6.49 19.74
C THR A 135 -0.61 6.94 19.18
N ALA A 136 -0.92 8.24 19.25
CA ALA A 136 -2.18 8.79 18.75
C ALA A 136 -2.38 8.50 17.26
N LEU A 137 -1.35 8.78 16.45
CA LEU A 137 -1.39 8.60 15.00
C LEU A 137 -1.46 7.12 14.61
N ALA A 138 -0.73 6.24 15.30
CA ALA A 138 -0.80 4.79 15.06
C ALA A 138 -2.20 4.24 15.39
N LEU A 139 -2.76 4.59 16.55
CA LEU A 139 -4.12 4.18 16.94
C LEU A 139 -5.17 4.69 15.94
N ALA A 140 -5.00 5.89 15.38
CA ALA A 140 -5.90 6.44 14.37
C ALA A 140 -5.93 5.62 13.07
N CYS A 141 -4.86 4.90 12.74
CA CYS A 141 -4.81 3.99 11.60
C CYS A 141 -5.47 2.64 11.90
N GLU A 142 -5.44 2.18 13.16
CA GLU A 142 -5.94 0.86 13.56
C GLU A 142 -7.44 0.83 13.85
N VAL A 143 -8.06 1.98 14.16
CA VAL A 143 -9.49 2.03 14.47
C VAL A 143 -10.35 1.75 13.24
N LYS A 144 -11.33 0.85 13.41
CA LYS A 144 -12.30 0.50 12.34
C LYS A 144 -13.09 1.70 11.83
N ARG A 145 -13.42 2.63 12.72
CA ARG A 145 -14.08 3.90 12.36
C ARG A 145 -13.03 4.99 12.31
N PRO A 146 -12.82 5.65 11.15
CA PRO A 146 -11.77 6.65 11.03
C PRO A 146 -11.99 7.83 11.96
N VAL A 147 -10.89 8.29 12.55
CA VAL A 147 -10.84 9.50 13.36
C VAL A 147 -11.05 10.72 12.45
N ARG A 148 -12.05 11.54 12.76
CA ARG A 148 -12.48 12.65 11.89
C ARG A 148 -12.00 14.02 12.35
N SER A 149 -11.52 14.12 13.58
CA SER A 149 -11.10 15.40 14.15
C SER A 149 -9.93 15.25 15.10
N VAL A 150 -9.17 16.33 15.28
CA VAL A 150 -8.07 16.36 16.26
C VAL A 150 -8.57 16.19 17.69
N ASN A 151 -9.80 16.63 18.00
CA ASN A 151 -10.42 16.38 19.30
C ASN A 151 -10.67 14.87 19.53
N GLU A 152 -11.16 14.17 18.50
CA GLU A 152 -11.35 12.72 18.57
C GLU A 152 -10.02 11.98 18.69
N LEU A 153 -8.99 12.41 17.95
CA LEU A 153 -7.63 11.89 18.07
C LEU A 153 -7.06 12.08 19.49
N ALA A 154 -7.26 13.26 20.07
CA ALA A 154 -6.81 13.58 21.42
C ALA A 154 -7.49 12.70 22.47
N ARG A 155 -8.80 12.49 22.35
CA ARG A 155 -9.55 11.56 23.20
C ARG A 155 -9.05 10.13 23.05
N LEU A 156 -8.80 9.67 21.82
CA LEU A 156 -8.25 8.33 21.54
C LEU A 156 -6.90 8.12 22.22
N ALA A 157 -6.07 9.17 22.28
CA ALA A 157 -4.77 9.15 22.92
C ALA A 157 -4.79 9.53 24.42
N GLY A 158 -5.97 9.70 25.02
CA GLY A 158 -6.11 10.04 26.44
C GLY A 158 -5.50 11.40 26.83
N CYS A 159 -5.50 12.39 25.93
CA CYS A 159 -4.87 13.69 26.17
C CYS A 159 -5.69 14.88 25.66
N HIS A 160 -5.26 16.09 26.02
CA HIS A 160 -5.90 17.32 25.56
C HIS A 160 -5.46 17.68 24.14
N ARG A 161 -6.38 18.18 23.30
CA ARG A 161 -6.11 18.61 21.91
C ARG A 161 -4.91 19.53 21.79
N GLY A 162 -4.78 20.50 22.70
CA GLY A 162 -3.67 21.45 22.69
C GLY A 162 -2.29 20.81 22.86
N ALA A 163 -2.21 19.67 23.57
CA ALA A 163 -0.96 18.93 23.74
C ALA A 163 -0.54 18.26 22.42
N LEU A 164 -1.45 17.54 21.75
CA LEU A 164 -1.18 16.96 20.43
C LEU A 164 -0.81 18.01 19.40
N TRP A 165 -1.49 19.15 19.39
CA TRP A 165 -1.18 20.23 18.43
C TRP A 165 0.21 20.83 18.66
N ARG A 166 0.67 20.90 19.92
CA ARG A 166 2.01 21.35 20.27
C ARG A 166 3.06 20.33 19.85
N GLU A 167 2.85 19.05 20.19
CA GLU A 167 3.73 17.96 19.78
C GLU A 167 3.82 17.85 18.26
N TRP A 168 2.70 17.99 17.54
CA TRP A 168 2.67 18.00 16.08
C TRP A 168 3.49 19.15 15.51
N ARG A 169 3.31 20.37 16.02
CA ARG A 169 4.11 21.53 15.56
C ARG A 169 5.60 21.38 15.82
N ASN A 170 5.98 20.74 16.91
CA ASN A 170 7.38 20.55 17.26
C ASN A 170 8.02 19.46 16.37
N ALA A 171 7.24 18.43 16.00
CA ALA A 171 7.70 17.33 15.16
C ALA A 171 7.66 17.65 13.66
N ALA A 172 6.58 18.27 13.19
CA ALA A 172 6.44 18.72 11.82
C ALA A 172 7.28 20.00 11.65
N LYS A 173 8.41 19.91 10.94
CA LYS A 173 9.19 21.08 10.50
C LYS A 173 8.23 22.17 9.99
N PRO A 174 8.54 23.47 10.15
CA PRO A 174 7.61 24.56 9.88
C PRO A 174 7.29 24.65 8.38
N THR A 175 6.37 23.81 7.92
CA THR A 175 5.83 23.80 6.57
C THR A 175 4.32 23.99 6.71
N PRO A 176 3.77 25.14 6.28
CA PRO A 176 2.36 25.47 6.51
C PRO A 176 1.37 24.50 5.85
N ALA A 177 1.84 23.66 4.93
CA ALA A 177 1.03 22.67 4.22
C ALA A 177 0.69 21.41 5.05
N PHE A 178 1.39 21.15 6.17
CA PHE A 178 1.27 19.88 6.90
C PHE A 178 0.60 20.01 8.26
N ARG A 179 -0.69 20.28 8.24
CA ARG A 179 -1.53 20.31 9.45
C ARG A 179 -1.96 18.91 9.86
N LEU A 180 -2.14 18.69 11.15
CA LEU A 180 -2.67 17.42 11.69
C LEU A 180 -4.06 17.08 11.12
N GLU A 181 -4.87 18.09 10.80
CA GLU A 181 -6.15 17.88 10.12
C GLU A 181 -5.99 17.27 8.72
N VAL A 182 -4.93 17.63 7.99
CA VAL A 182 -4.64 17.08 6.66
C VAL A 182 -4.30 15.59 6.75
N PHE A 183 -3.55 15.17 7.77
CA PHE A 183 -3.29 13.75 8.02
C PHE A 183 -4.61 12.97 8.23
N LEU A 184 -5.51 13.49 9.05
CA LEU A 184 -6.81 12.85 9.29
C LEU A 184 -7.68 12.82 8.02
N HIS A 185 -7.63 13.86 7.18
CA HIS A 185 -8.29 13.84 5.88
C HIS A 185 -7.72 12.76 4.97
N CYS A 186 -6.40 12.57 4.94
CA CYS A 186 -5.77 11.50 4.17
C CYS A 186 -6.23 10.12 4.64
N LEU A 187 -6.32 9.89 5.95
CA LEU A 187 -6.87 8.63 6.49
C LEU A 187 -8.34 8.44 6.07
N LEU A 188 -9.17 9.47 6.22
CA LEU A 188 -10.59 9.40 5.84
C LEU A 188 -10.77 9.12 4.34
N LEU A 189 -9.99 9.77 3.49
CA LEU A 189 -9.96 9.54 2.04
C LEU A 189 -9.47 8.13 1.69
N TYR A 190 -8.48 7.63 2.43
CA TYR A 190 -8.02 6.26 2.29
C TYR A 190 -9.16 5.28 2.53
N HIS A 191 -9.81 5.33 3.71
CA HIS A 191 -10.98 4.49 4.00
C HIS A 191 -12.08 4.63 2.94
N ALA A 192 -12.33 5.85 2.43
CA ALA A 192 -13.32 6.07 1.40
C ALA A 192 -12.98 5.36 0.08
N VAL A 193 -11.70 5.39 -0.33
CA VAL A 193 -11.21 4.68 -1.52
C VAL A 193 -11.27 3.17 -1.33
N VAL A 194 -10.91 2.67 -0.14
CA VAL A 194 -11.04 1.26 0.24
C VAL A 194 -12.48 0.77 0.05
N CYS A 195 -13.45 1.44 0.66
CA CYS A 195 -14.85 1.06 0.54
C CYS A 195 -15.37 1.21 -0.90
N ARG A 196 -14.83 2.17 -1.66
CA ARG A 196 -15.21 2.38 -3.06
C ARG A 196 -14.72 1.27 -3.98
N SER A 197 -13.51 0.78 -3.78
CA SER A 197 -12.96 -0.38 -4.50
C SER A 197 -13.79 -1.64 -4.23
N ALA A 198 -14.28 -1.81 -3.00
CA ALA A 198 -15.23 -2.88 -2.66
C ALA A 198 -16.64 -2.73 -3.30
N GLY A 199 -16.83 -1.78 -4.22
CA GLY A 199 -18.07 -1.61 -5.00
C GLY A 199 -19.15 -0.76 -4.33
N SER A 200 -18.91 -0.23 -3.12
CA SER A 200 -19.91 0.58 -2.43
C SER A 200 -20.17 1.91 -3.14
N PRO A 201 -21.42 2.41 -3.19
CA PRO A 201 -21.72 3.74 -3.72
C PRO A 201 -21.26 4.83 -2.74
N TRP A 202 -20.84 5.97 -3.26
CA TRP A 202 -20.30 7.08 -2.46
C TRP A 202 -21.21 7.55 -1.31
N LEU A 203 -22.52 7.52 -1.52
CA LEU A 203 -23.50 7.88 -0.50
C LEU A 203 -23.42 6.93 0.73
N ASN A 204 -23.29 5.63 0.50
CA ASN A 204 -23.16 4.64 1.57
C ASN A 204 -21.81 4.77 2.26
N ILE A 205 -20.75 4.97 1.49
CA ILE A 205 -19.39 5.21 2.02
C ILE A 205 -19.40 6.44 2.93
N ALA A 206 -19.95 7.57 2.48
CA ALA A 206 -20.01 8.78 3.28
C ALA A 206 -20.78 8.55 4.60
N ARG A 207 -21.91 7.82 4.54
CA ARG A 207 -22.69 7.46 5.73
C ARG A 207 -21.90 6.57 6.70
N GLU A 208 -21.23 5.55 6.18
CA GLU A 208 -20.41 4.62 6.97
C GLU A 208 -19.24 5.33 7.66
N LEU A 209 -18.60 6.25 6.95
CA LEU A 209 -17.53 7.10 7.47
C LEU A 209 -18.04 8.25 8.33
N GLY A 210 -19.37 8.40 8.51
CA GLY A 210 -19.97 9.47 9.30
C GLY A 210 -19.64 10.88 8.78
N THR A 211 -19.64 11.04 7.45
CA THR A 211 -19.37 12.30 6.73
C THR A 211 -20.37 12.50 5.58
N HIS A 212 -20.18 13.54 4.79
CA HIS A 212 -20.94 13.80 3.56
C HIS A 212 -20.06 13.58 2.33
N GLU A 213 -20.65 13.12 1.22
CA GLU A 213 -19.91 12.94 -0.04
C GLU A 213 -19.24 14.25 -0.48
N GLN A 214 -19.94 15.38 -0.34
CA GLN A 214 -19.38 16.69 -0.67
C GLN A 214 -18.16 17.05 0.19
N SER A 215 -18.12 16.60 1.45
CA SER A 215 -16.96 16.79 2.33
C SER A 215 -15.75 16.01 1.81
N LEU A 216 -15.95 14.74 1.42
CA LEU A 216 -14.90 13.90 0.81
C LEU A 216 -14.36 14.54 -0.48
N ARG A 217 -15.24 15.05 -1.34
CA ARG A 217 -14.85 15.76 -2.57
C ARG A 217 -14.03 17.02 -2.28
N ARG A 218 -14.47 17.83 -1.30
CA ARG A 218 -13.78 19.08 -0.92
C ARG A 218 -12.40 18.85 -0.31
N MET A 219 -12.20 17.75 0.42
CA MET A 219 -10.92 17.45 1.07
C MET A 219 -9.91 16.74 0.16
N ALA A 220 -10.35 16.06 -0.90
CA ALA A 220 -9.48 15.30 -1.80
C ALA A 220 -8.35 16.15 -2.40
N LYS A 221 -8.70 17.19 -3.16
CA LYS A 221 -7.69 17.98 -3.88
C LYS A 221 -6.71 18.72 -2.93
N PRO A 222 -7.16 19.37 -1.85
CA PRO A 222 -6.24 20.03 -0.91
C PRO A 222 -5.33 19.08 -0.14
N SER A 223 -5.80 17.87 0.20
CA SER A 223 -5.05 16.95 1.08
C SER A 223 -4.08 16.06 0.32
N VAL A 224 -4.51 15.56 -0.84
CA VAL A 224 -3.77 14.55 -1.61
C VAL A 224 -3.46 14.97 -3.05
N GLY A 225 -3.93 16.13 -3.50
CA GLY A 225 -3.63 16.69 -4.83
C GLY A 225 -4.53 16.19 -5.95
N TYR A 226 -5.38 15.20 -5.69
CA TYR A 226 -6.26 14.56 -6.68
C TYR A 226 -7.74 14.85 -6.41
N ILE A 227 -8.57 14.82 -7.45
CA ILE A 227 -10.02 14.79 -7.24
C ILE A 227 -10.48 13.39 -6.81
N LEU A 228 -11.63 13.30 -6.16
CA LEU A 228 -12.13 12.04 -5.58
C LEU A 228 -12.27 10.91 -6.62
N ALA A 229 -12.62 11.22 -7.87
CA ALA A 229 -12.69 10.24 -8.95
C ALA A 229 -11.31 9.71 -9.38
N GLU A 230 -10.28 10.54 -9.33
CA GLU A 230 -8.90 10.14 -9.65
C GLU A 230 -8.33 9.23 -8.56
N LEU A 231 -8.64 9.51 -7.28
CA LEU A 231 -8.16 8.73 -6.15
C LEU A 231 -8.55 7.25 -6.19
N VAL A 232 -9.70 6.91 -6.78
CA VAL A 232 -10.14 5.52 -6.93
C VAL A 232 -9.26 4.78 -7.94
N ARG A 233 -8.90 5.45 -9.05
CA ARG A 233 -8.01 4.88 -10.07
C ARG A 233 -6.59 4.72 -9.55
N GLU A 234 -6.14 5.68 -8.75
CA GLU A 234 -4.78 5.75 -8.19
C GLU A 234 -4.69 5.17 -6.76
N SER A 235 -5.67 4.36 -6.34
CA SER A 235 -5.87 3.88 -4.96
C SER A 235 -4.66 3.20 -4.31
N GLY A 236 -3.73 2.68 -5.12
CA GLY A 236 -2.46 2.13 -4.66
C GLY A 236 -1.46 3.12 -4.10
N LEU A 237 -1.60 4.41 -4.45
CA LEU A 237 -0.60 5.43 -4.18
C LEU A 237 -0.84 6.20 -2.88
N LEU A 238 -2.00 6.05 -2.22
CA LEU A 238 -2.30 6.83 -1.01
C LEU A 238 -1.37 6.51 0.19
N PRO A 239 -1.07 5.24 0.53
CA PRO A 239 -0.11 4.92 1.58
C PRO A 239 1.30 5.36 1.20
N GLU A 240 1.68 5.23 -0.08
CA GLU A 240 2.97 5.69 -0.60
C GLU A 240 3.04 7.22 -0.64
N TYR A 241 1.94 7.94 -0.83
CA TYR A 241 1.85 9.40 -0.79
C TYR A 241 2.00 9.90 0.63
N VAL A 242 1.30 9.27 1.59
CA VAL A 242 1.53 9.53 3.01
C VAL A 242 2.99 9.18 3.35
N HIS A 243 3.56 8.09 2.86
CA HIS A 243 4.96 7.74 3.15
C HIS A 243 6.01 8.63 2.46
N SER A 244 5.75 9.13 1.25
CA SER A 244 6.69 9.94 0.45
C SER A 244 6.60 11.44 0.73
N ARG A 245 5.42 11.93 1.18
CA ARG A 245 5.27 13.30 1.69
C ARG A 245 5.38 13.40 3.21
N SER A 246 5.14 12.33 3.97
CA SER A 246 5.38 12.32 5.41
C SER A 246 6.82 11.89 5.68
N MET A 247 7.57 12.46 6.59
CA MET A 247 7.35 13.38 7.73
C MET A 247 8.48 13.07 8.73
N PHE A 248 9.14 11.91 8.58
CA PHE A 248 9.97 11.23 9.57
C PHE A 248 11.30 10.75 9.03
N ALA A 249 11.71 11.16 7.82
CA ALA A 249 13.02 10.82 7.29
C ALA A 249 14.11 11.47 8.16
N ASP A 250 14.85 10.65 8.89
CA ASP A 250 16.21 10.97 9.33
C ASP A 250 17.05 11.13 8.05
N GLN A 251 17.22 12.37 7.60
CA GLN A 251 18.30 12.70 6.68
C GLN A 251 19.52 13.02 7.56
N PRO A 252 20.60 12.22 7.54
CA PRO A 252 21.85 12.65 8.14
C PRO A 252 22.32 13.91 7.39
N GLY A 253 22.74 14.92 8.15
CA GLY A 253 23.09 16.25 7.63
C GLY A 253 24.13 16.19 6.53
N GLU A 254 23.85 16.89 5.42
CA GLU A 254 24.84 17.24 4.42
C GLU A 254 25.80 18.28 5.00
N ASP A 255 26.95 17.82 5.49
CA ASP A 255 28.19 18.59 5.59
C ASP A 255 29.36 17.61 5.45
N ALA A 256 29.78 17.31 4.23
CA ALA A 256 31.15 16.93 3.88
C ALA A 256 31.34 16.80 2.36
N THR A 257 32.11 17.71 1.82
CA THR A 257 32.82 17.62 0.54
C THR A 257 33.75 16.40 0.56
N PHE A 258 33.71 15.48 -0.42
CA PHE A 258 34.88 14.95 -1.17
C PHE A 258 34.55 13.70 -2.04
N SER A 259 35.33 13.57 -3.12
CA SER A 259 35.36 12.52 -4.16
C SER A 259 35.82 11.11 -3.70
N PRO A 260 35.64 10.05 -4.54
CA PRO A 260 35.66 8.64 -4.14
C PRO A 260 37.05 7.98 -4.16
N PRO A 261 37.18 6.77 -3.57
CA PRO A 261 37.68 5.68 -4.39
C PRO A 261 36.96 4.32 -4.20
N LEU A 262 37.25 3.52 -5.22
CA LEU A 262 36.77 2.18 -5.57
C LEU A 262 36.91 1.05 -4.52
N ARG A 263 35.97 0.11 -4.67
CA ARG A 263 36.04 -1.36 -4.53
C ARG A 263 35.87 -2.02 -3.15
N GLN A 264 34.84 -2.87 -3.16
CA GLN A 264 34.71 -4.19 -2.51
C GLN A 264 34.63 -4.22 -0.98
N ASN A 265 33.41 -4.42 -0.46
CA ASN A 265 33.10 -5.56 0.40
C ASN A 265 31.57 -5.72 0.54
N PHE A 266 31.14 -6.97 0.58
CA PHE A 266 29.77 -7.39 0.82
C PHE A 266 29.25 -6.86 2.17
N ALA A 267 28.20 -6.05 2.16
CA ALA A 267 27.33 -5.85 3.31
C ALA A 267 25.95 -5.36 2.87
N CYS A 268 24.95 -5.86 3.57
CA CYS A 268 23.53 -5.56 3.42
C CYS A 268 23.28 -4.04 3.54
N GLY A 269 22.96 -3.39 2.42
CA GLY A 269 22.64 -1.97 2.40
C GLY A 269 22.39 -1.50 0.97
N ALA A 270 21.12 -1.46 0.57
CA ALA A 270 20.72 -0.77 -0.65
C ALA A 270 19.53 0.12 -0.28
N GLU A 271 19.86 1.36 0.07
CA GLU A 271 18.94 2.49 0.00
C GLU A 271 18.43 2.59 -1.43
N LEU A 272 17.21 2.09 -1.66
CA LEU A 272 16.48 2.36 -2.89
C LEU A 272 15.78 3.70 -2.70
N ASN A 273 16.39 4.76 -3.24
CA ASN A 273 15.78 6.07 -3.37
C ASN A 273 14.52 5.97 -4.27
N PRO A 274 13.30 6.08 -3.73
CA PRO A 274 12.06 5.88 -4.49
C PRO A 274 11.83 6.95 -5.56
N LEU A 275 12.55 8.08 -5.49
CA LEU A 275 12.47 9.16 -6.47
C LEU A 275 13.27 8.87 -7.76
N ALA A 276 14.19 7.90 -7.74
CA ALA A 276 14.96 7.51 -8.94
C ALA A 276 14.13 6.67 -9.92
N LEU A 277 13.12 5.92 -9.44
CA LEU A 277 12.23 5.13 -10.30
C LEU A 277 11.16 5.95 -11.02
N MET A 278 10.92 7.19 -10.60
CA MET A 278 9.97 8.09 -11.28
C MET A 278 10.59 8.93 -12.41
N LYS A 279 11.93 9.00 -12.53
CA LYS A 279 12.61 9.77 -13.59
C LYS A 279 12.96 8.98 -14.86
N ALA A 280 12.87 7.66 -14.86
CA ALA A 280 13.20 6.84 -16.04
C ALA A 280 12.02 6.62 -17.02
N GLY A 281 10.81 7.15 -16.72
CA GLY A 281 9.60 6.91 -17.52
C GLY A 281 9.17 8.05 -18.45
N SER A 282 9.94 9.15 -18.54
CA SER A 282 9.51 10.36 -19.26
C SER A 282 10.60 10.93 -20.17
N VAL A 283 11.22 10.09 -21.01
CA VAL A 283 11.91 10.55 -22.23
C VAL A 283 11.84 9.46 -23.29
N ALA A 284 10.74 9.38 -24.03
CA ALA A 284 10.69 8.84 -25.39
C ALA A 284 9.26 8.95 -25.94
N THR A 285 8.93 10.09 -26.53
CA THR A 285 8.12 10.18 -27.76
C THR A 285 7.98 11.64 -28.17
N GLY A 286 8.97 12.11 -28.92
CA GLY A 286 8.90 13.36 -29.64
C GLY A 286 9.76 13.24 -30.90
N VAL A 287 9.17 13.56 -32.06
CA VAL A 287 9.78 13.69 -33.39
C VAL A 287 10.02 12.31 -34.06
N THR A 288 9.47 11.89 -35.22
CA THR A 288 9.08 12.57 -36.48
C THR A 288 8.26 11.58 -37.34
N ARG A 289 7.19 12.02 -38.02
CA ARG A 289 6.98 11.80 -39.47
C ARG A 289 5.68 12.44 -39.96
N ARG A 290 5.83 13.62 -40.58
CA ARG A 290 5.03 14.05 -41.74
C ARG A 290 5.38 13.13 -42.91
N ILE A 291 4.39 12.54 -43.58
CA ILE A 291 4.46 12.30 -45.02
C ILE A 291 3.12 12.73 -45.62
N HIS A 292 3.24 13.57 -46.63
CA HIS A 292 2.19 14.20 -47.42
C HIS A 292 1.35 13.20 -48.22
N HIS A 293 0.05 13.46 -48.28
CA HIS A 293 -0.81 13.06 -49.38
C HIS A 293 -0.58 14.00 -50.57
N THR A 294 -0.25 13.45 -51.74
CA THR A 294 -0.58 14.05 -53.04
C THR A 294 -0.55 13.00 -54.16
N LEU A 295 -1.46 13.19 -55.14
CA LEU A 295 -1.71 12.44 -56.38
C LEU A 295 -2.68 11.25 -56.18
N SER A 296 -3.79 11.10 -56.92
CA SER A 296 -4.17 11.68 -58.21
C SER A 296 -5.70 11.62 -58.39
N ARG A 297 -6.25 12.67 -59.01
CA ARG A 297 -7.48 12.60 -59.81
C ARG A 297 -7.36 11.47 -60.83
N ASN A 298 -8.40 10.67 -61.00
CA ASN A 298 -8.92 10.28 -62.32
C ASN A 298 -10.28 9.59 -62.17
N ARG A 299 -11.25 10.19 -62.87
CA ARG A 299 -12.67 9.84 -63.04
C ARG A 299 -13.62 10.32 -61.96
#